data_AF-A0A847VA42-F1
#
_entry.id   AF-A0A847VA42-F1
#
_cell.length_a   1.000
_cell.length_b   1.000
_cell.length_c   1.000
_cell.angle_alpha   90.00
_cell.angle_beta   90.00
_cell.angle_gamma   90.00
#
_symmetry.space_group_name_H-M   'P 1'
#
loop_
_entity.id
_entity.type
_entity.pdbx_description
1 polymer ?
#
loop_
_entity_poly.entity_id
_entity_poly.type
_entity_poly.pdbx_seq_one_letter_code
_entity_poly.pdbx_strand_id
1 'polypeptide(L)'
;MKTLVMNKESGVDRATVDCAGTVRSVHRYCGYCRHCTGIRVGRRTIPNPHGRAADEIRRGTAPDENLMQAAMMFNTYVRDGTAIECDDDEGEGYSPRYGA
;
A
#
# COMPACT_ATOMS: atom_id res chain seq x y z
N MET A 1 7.00 2.80 -13.54
CA MET A 1 5.90 2.99 -12.57
C MET A 1 4.57 2.78 -13.26
N LYS A 2 3.71 1.95 -12.66
CA LYS A 2 2.35 1.63 -13.14
C LYS A 2 1.31 1.96 -12.08
N THR A 3 0.07 2.12 -12.52
CA THR A 3 -1.09 2.38 -11.66
C THR A 3 -1.98 1.14 -11.63
N LEU A 4 -2.22 0.60 -10.43
CA LEU A 4 -3.10 -0.53 -10.21
C LEU A 4 -4.47 -0.01 -9.75
N VAL A 5 -5.49 -0.16 -10.59
CA VAL A 5 -6.86 0.28 -10.27
C VAL A 5 -7.41 -0.55 -9.11
N MET A 6 -7.94 0.11 -8.09
CA MET A 6 -8.59 -0.57 -6.98
C MET A 6 -10.01 -0.96 -7.36
N ASN A 7 -10.30 -2.25 -7.26
CA ASN A 7 -11.65 -2.78 -7.32
C ASN A 7 -12.23 -2.75 -5.91
N LYS A 8 -13.30 -1.97 -5.73
CA LYS A 8 -14.01 -1.84 -4.45
C LYS A 8 -15.42 -2.39 -4.59
N GLU A 9 -15.82 -3.23 -3.65
CA GLU A 9 -17.19 -3.74 -3.57
C GLU A 9 -18.08 -2.71 -2.84
N SER A 10 -19.17 -2.29 -3.47
CA SER A 10 -20.11 -1.35 -2.86
C SER A 10 -20.71 -1.93 -1.58
N GLY A 11 -20.68 -1.17 -0.48
CA GLY A 11 -21.26 -1.58 0.81
C GLY A 11 -20.36 -2.46 1.67
N VAL A 12 -19.15 -2.80 1.22
CA VAL A 12 -18.16 -3.57 1.99
C VAL A 12 -16.81 -2.83 1.95
N ASP A 13 -16.10 -2.78 3.08
CA ASP A 13 -14.73 -2.23 3.14
C ASP A 13 -13.71 -3.23 2.57
N ARG A 14 -13.92 -3.59 1.29
CA ARG A 14 -13.08 -4.53 0.56
C ARG A 14 -12.53 -3.85 -0.68
N ALA A 15 -11.21 -3.65 -0.69
CA ALA A 15 -10.46 -3.16 -1.84
C ALA A 15 -9.46 -4.23 -2.31
N THR A 16 -9.44 -4.51 -3.61
CA THR A 16 -8.48 -5.42 -4.25
C THR A 16 -7.81 -4.77 -5.46
N VAL A 17 -6.66 -5.28 -5.85
CA VAL A 17 -5.94 -4.90 -7.09
C VAL A 17 -5.45 -6.16 -7.80
N ASP A 18 -5.28 -6.08 -9.11
CA ASP A 18 -4.46 -7.05 -9.84
C ASP A 18 -2.97 -6.71 -9.61
N CYS A 19 -2.23 -7.64 -9.02
CA CYS A 19 -0.80 -7.53 -8.79
C CYS A 19 -0.11 -8.73 -9.43
N ALA A 20 0.51 -8.50 -10.60
CA ALA A 20 1.18 -9.53 -11.40
C ALA A 20 0.27 -10.74 -11.73
N GLY A 21 -0.98 -10.47 -12.14
CA GLY A 21 -1.97 -11.49 -12.51
C GLY A 21 -2.65 -12.15 -11.31
N THR A 22 -2.37 -11.70 -10.09
CA THR A 22 -3.03 -12.20 -8.87
C THR A 22 -3.86 -11.10 -8.23
N VAL A 23 -5.15 -11.38 -7.98
CA VAL A 23 -6.02 -10.47 -7.22
C VAL A 23 -5.60 -10.48 -5.75
N ARG A 24 -5.16 -9.32 -5.24
CA ARG A 24 -4.71 -9.17 -3.85
C ARG A 24 -5.49 -8.10 -3.11
N SER A 25 -5.69 -8.33 -1.81
CA SER A 25 -6.28 -7.34 -0.92
C SER A 25 -5.34 -6.16 -0.73
N VAL A 26 -5.85 -4.94 -0.94
CA VAL A 26 -5.06 -3.72 -0.76
C VAL A 26 -4.64 -3.55 0.69
N HIS A 27 -5.58 -3.74 1.63
CA HIS A 27 -5.35 -3.60 3.07
C HIS A 27 -4.30 -4.57 3.61
N ARG A 28 -4.31 -5.83 3.12
CA ARG A 28 -3.40 -6.88 3.63
C ARG A 28 -2.05 -6.94 2.93
N TYR A 29 -1.99 -6.57 1.64
CA TYR A 29 -0.78 -6.75 0.84
C TYR A 29 -0.15 -5.43 0.42
N CYS A 30 -0.92 -4.50 -0.17
CA CYS A 30 -0.33 -3.28 -0.74
C CYS A 30 0.32 -2.38 0.31
N GLY A 31 -0.25 -2.23 1.50
CA GLY A 31 0.37 -1.47 2.58
C GLY A 31 1.77 -1.98 2.94
N TYR A 32 1.94 -3.30 2.85
CA TYR A 32 3.14 -4.03 3.25
C TYR A 32 4.02 -4.48 2.08
N CYS A 33 3.72 -4.05 0.84
CA CYS A 33 4.53 -4.39 -0.33
C CYS A 33 5.59 -3.30 -0.55
N ARG A 34 6.84 -3.70 -0.81
CA ARG A 34 7.93 -2.74 -1.13
C ARG A 34 7.59 -1.91 -2.37
N HIS A 35 6.93 -2.52 -3.36
CA HIS A 35 6.61 -1.89 -4.63
C HIS A 35 5.44 -0.90 -4.60
N CYS A 36 4.60 -0.96 -3.56
CA CYS A 36 3.50 -0.02 -3.41
C CYS A 36 4.01 1.30 -2.83
N THR A 37 4.29 2.25 -3.71
CA THR A 37 4.93 3.53 -3.38
C THR A 37 3.91 4.60 -2.99
N GLY A 38 2.65 4.50 -3.42
CA GLY A 38 1.61 5.47 -3.08
C GLY A 38 0.18 5.04 -3.38
N ILE A 39 -0.77 5.87 -2.97
CA ILE A 39 -2.20 5.73 -3.22
C ILE A 39 -2.71 6.98 -3.94
N ARG A 40 -3.49 6.81 -5.02
CA ARG A 40 -4.19 7.91 -5.68
C ARG A 40 -5.47 8.23 -4.94
N VAL A 41 -5.56 9.44 -4.38
CA VAL A 41 -6.73 9.98 -3.68
C VAL A 41 -7.18 11.25 -4.40
N GLY A 42 -8.29 11.14 -5.15
CA GLY A 42 -8.73 12.18 -6.07
C GLY A 42 -7.67 12.47 -7.14
N ARG A 43 -7.16 13.70 -7.17
CA ARG A 43 -6.10 14.14 -8.10
C ARG A 43 -4.68 14.02 -7.53
N ARG A 44 -4.53 13.59 -6.28
CA ARG A 44 -3.24 13.56 -5.57
C ARG A 44 -2.74 12.13 -5.45
N THR A 45 -1.43 11.96 -5.53
CA THR A 45 -0.74 10.74 -5.10
C THR A 45 -0.21 10.97 -3.70
N ILE A 46 -0.68 10.18 -2.74
CA ILE A 46 -0.20 10.20 -1.37
C ILE A 46 0.83 9.07 -1.22
N PRO A 47 2.05 9.35 -0.74
CA PRO A 47 3.05 8.31 -0.48
C PRO A 47 2.52 7.26 0.51
N ASN A 48 2.91 6.01 0.34
CA ASN A 48 2.50 4.93 1.23
C ASN A 48 3.08 5.18 2.65
N PRO A 49 2.25 5.37 3.70
CA PRO A 49 2.70 5.65 5.07
C PRO A 49 3.66 4.62 5.63
N HIS A 50 3.53 3.36 5.22
CA HIS A 50 4.44 2.29 5.61
C HIS A 50 5.87 2.50 5.11
N GLY A 51 6.09 3.32 4.08
CA GLY A 51 7.42 3.55 3.51
C GLY A 51 8.29 4.32 4.49
N ARG A 52 7.72 5.40 5.05
CA ARG A 52 8.35 6.17 6.11
C ARG A 52 8.59 5.33 7.37
N ALA A 53 7.60 4.55 7.80
CA ALA A 53 7.75 3.68 8.95
C ALA A 53 8.88 2.65 8.74
N ALA A 54 9.04 2.10 7.53
CA ALA A 54 10.14 1.20 7.21
C ALA A 54 11.51 1.89 7.25
N ASP A 55 11.61 3.14 6.80
CA ASP A 55 12.85 3.93 6.91
C ASP A 55 13.25 4.18 8.37
N GLU A 56 12.27 4.49 9.22
CA GLU A 56 12.49 4.71 10.65
C GLU A 56 12.86 3.41 11.39
N ILE A 57 12.25 2.27 11.03
CA ILE A 57 12.62 0.96 11.57
C ILE A 57 14.06 0.60 11.19
N ARG A 58 14.44 0.78 9.92
CA ARG A 58 15.82 0.51 9.45
C ARG A 58 16.88 1.33 10.17
N ARG A 59 16.51 2.51 10.67
CA ARG A 59 17.38 3.39 11.47
C ARG A 59 17.37 3.04 12.96
N GLY A 60 16.57 2.07 13.39
CA GLY A 60 16.42 1.67 14.79
C GLY A 60 15.64 2.69 15.64
N THR A 61 14.84 3.54 15.01
CA THR A 61 14.20 4.70 15.67
C THR A 61 12.68 4.61 15.77
N ALA A 62 12.06 3.53 15.29
CA ALA A 62 10.60 3.43 15.22
C ALA A 62 10.01 2.63 16.39
N PRO A 63 9.12 3.24 17.20
CA PRO A 63 8.24 2.51 18.10
C PRO A 63 7.13 1.76 17.34
N ASP A 64 6.57 0.69 17.94
CA ASP A 64 5.46 -0.10 17.38
C ASP A 64 4.23 0.77 17.03
N GLU A 65 4.04 1.88 17.74
CA GLU A 65 3.00 2.86 17.47
C GLU A 65 3.07 3.48 16.06
N ASN A 66 4.27 3.64 15.49
CA ASN A 66 4.44 4.19 14.15
C ASN A 66 3.87 3.23 13.08
N LEU A 67 4.02 1.92 13.27
CA LEU A 67 3.45 0.92 12.38
C LEU A 67 1.92 0.91 12.46
N MET A 68 1.37 1.02 13.66
CA MET A 68 -0.08 1.13 13.87
C MET A 68 -0.64 2.40 13.22
N GLN A 69 0.03 3.54 13.41
CA GLN A 69 -0.36 4.80 12.80
C GLN A 69 -0.29 4.73 11.27
N ALA A 70 0.78 4.16 10.71
CA ALA A 70 0.92 3.96 9.27
C ALA A 70 -0.22 3.10 8.70
N ALA A 71 -0.60 2.02 9.39
CA ALA A 71 -1.70 1.16 8.98
C ALA A 71 -3.05 1.89 9.00
N MET A 72 -3.34 2.68 10.03
CA MET A 72 -4.58 3.48 10.11
C MET A 72 -4.67 4.53 9.01
N MET A 73 -3.56 5.25 8.75
CA MET A 73 -3.48 6.22 7.66
C MET A 73 -3.67 5.55 6.30
N PHE A 74 -2.99 4.42 6.09
CA PHE A 74 -3.11 3.64 4.85
C PHE A 74 -4.56 3.22 4.61
N ASN A 75 -5.24 2.65 5.61
CA ASN A 75 -6.64 2.25 5.49
C ASN A 75 -7.56 3.43 5.14
N THR A 76 -7.31 4.61 5.72
CA THR A 76 -8.06 5.83 5.39
C THR A 76 -7.84 6.26 3.94
N TYR A 77 -6.60 6.21 3.46
CA TYR A 77 -6.29 6.52 2.07
C TYR A 77 -6.85 5.49 1.10
N VAL A 78 -6.88 4.21 1.47
CA VAL A 78 -7.53 3.17 0.68
C VAL A 78 -9.02 3.44 0.58
N ARG A 79 -9.69 3.83 1.67
CA ARG A 79 -11.11 4.18 1.66
C ARG A 79 -11.44 5.29 0.65
N ASP A 80 -10.65 6.36 0.62
CA ASP A 80 -10.89 7.52 -0.25
C ASP A 80 -10.21 7.41 -1.63
N GLY A 81 -9.30 6.45 -1.80
CA GLY A 81 -8.47 6.30 -2.99
C GLY A 81 -9.14 5.56 -4.13
N THR A 82 -8.53 5.59 -5.31
CA THR A 82 -9.02 4.89 -6.51
C THR A 82 -8.00 3.95 -7.13
N ALA A 83 -6.71 4.13 -6.84
CA ALA A 83 -5.65 3.29 -7.37
C ALA A 83 -4.40 3.28 -6.47
N ILE A 84 -3.54 2.30 -6.69
CA ILE A 84 -2.20 2.18 -6.08
C ILE A 84 -1.15 2.53 -7.12
N GLU A 85 -0.18 3.37 -6.74
CA GLU A 85 1.04 3.56 -7.51
C GLU A 85 2.02 2.44 -7.16
N CYS A 86 2.52 1.78 -8.19
CA CYS A 86 3.36 0.60 -8.09
C CYS A 86 4.63 0.78 -8.93
N ASP A 87 5.80 0.48 -8.38
CA ASP A 87 7.08 0.55 -9.08
C ASP A 87 7.58 -0.80 -9.61
N ASP A 88 6.81 -1.87 -9.42
CA ASP A 88 7.09 -3.21 -9.96
C ASP A 88 6.89 -3.22 -11.49
N ASP A 89 7.85 -2.69 -12.24
CA ASP A 89 7.78 -2.67 -13.71
C ASP A 89 8.10 -4.04 -14.32
N GLU A 90 8.80 -4.92 -13.59
CA GLU A 90 9.19 -6.27 -14.05
C GLU A 90 8.12 -7.34 -13.80
N GLY A 91 7.10 -7.05 -12.98
CA GLY A 91 6.01 -7.99 -12.70
C GLY A 91 6.39 -9.04 -11.67
N GLU A 92 7.29 -8.73 -10.74
CA GLU A 92 7.69 -9.58 -9.62
C GLU A 92 6.51 -9.89 -8.68
N GLY A 93 5.53 -8.99 -8.62
CA GLY A 93 4.34 -9.14 -7.77
C GLY A 93 4.57 -8.70 -6.32
N TYR A 94 3.96 -9.41 -5.38
CA TYR A 94 4.03 -9.04 -3.96
C TYR A 94 5.41 -9.36 -3.39
N SER A 95 6.08 -8.32 -2.91
CA SER A 95 7.34 -8.41 -2.18
C SER A 95 7.20 -7.74 -0.82
N PRO A 96 7.35 -8.46 0.31
CA PRO A 96 7.16 -7.90 1.64
C PRO A 96 8.15 -6.76 1.91
N ARG A 97 7.64 -5.71 2.55
CA ARG A 97 8.42 -4.53 2.99
C ARG A 97 9.12 -4.77 4.32
N TYR A 98 8.50 -5.54 5.19
CA TYR A 98 9.01 -5.86 6.51
C TYR A 98 9.26 -7.36 6.60
N GLY A 99 10.51 -7.74 6.90
CA GLY A 99 10.91 -9.15 6.95
C GLY A 99 10.85 -9.85 5.60
N ALA A 100 11.59 -10.96 5.51
CA ALA A 100 11.48 -11.95 4.44
C ALA A 100 10.91 -13.24 5.04
#